data_AF-A0A1H8IHH9-F1
#
_entry.id   AF-A0A1H8IHH9-F1
#
_cell.length_a   1.000
_cell.length_b   1.000
_cell.length_c   1.000
_cell.angle_alpha   90.00
_cell.angle_beta   90.00
_cell.angle_gamma   90.00
#
_symmetry.space_group_name_H-M   'P 1'
#
loop_
_entity.id
_entity.type
_entity.pdbx_description
1 polymer ?
#
loop_
_entity_poly.entity_id
_entity_poly.type
_entity_poly.pdbx_seq_one_letter_code
_entity_poly.pdbx_strand_id
1 'polypeptide(L)'
;MASSDAAPPTESLAAPKTVRVQSLDDPSNGDTATPQTPPARTPSPAERACTEDGGRWGRAGESGFICYRTPRDANKSCTRESDCLGACLARSRTCAPITPLLGCHEILTDSGTRATECKDV
;
A
#
# COMPACT_ATOMS: atom_id res chain seq x y z
N MET A 1 -2.40 -11.38 65.04
CA MET A 1 -1.75 -12.04 63.90
C MET A 1 -1.26 -10.95 62.96
N ALA A 2 0.06 -10.99 62.70
CA ALA A 2 0.90 -10.34 61.69
C ALA A 2 0.59 -8.88 61.22
N SER A 3 1.41 -7.96 61.72
CA SER A 3 1.96 -6.83 60.94
C SER A 3 3.03 -7.35 59.97
N SER A 4 3.09 -6.84 58.74
CA SER A 4 4.36 -6.60 58.03
C SER A 4 4.15 -5.71 56.81
N ASP A 5 4.84 -4.58 56.91
CA ASP A 5 5.40 -3.75 55.86
C ASP A 5 6.20 -4.57 54.83
N ALA A 6 6.05 -4.26 53.55
CA ALA A 6 7.07 -4.51 52.52
C ALA A 6 6.77 -3.66 51.28
N ALA A 7 7.53 -2.59 51.14
CA ALA A 7 7.62 -1.74 49.95
C ALA A 7 7.90 -2.54 48.66
N PRO A 8 7.48 -2.05 47.47
CA PRO A 8 7.95 -2.61 46.21
C PRO A 8 9.46 -2.33 46.03
N PRO A 9 10.23 -3.28 45.49
CA PRO A 9 11.64 -3.04 45.21
C PRO A 9 11.82 -2.01 44.09
N THR A 10 12.64 -1.02 44.40
CA THR A 10 13.25 -0.05 43.49
C THR A 10 14.16 -0.78 42.50
N GLU A 11 13.67 -1.07 41.29
CA GLU A 11 14.52 -1.58 40.21
C GLU A 11 15.18 -0.42 39.46
N SER A 12 16.33 -0.06 40.01
CA SER A 12 17.59 0.34 39.37
C SER A 12 17.55 0.68 37.87
N LEU A 13 17.73 1.97 37.58
CA LEU A 13 18.19 2.48 36.29
C LEU A 13 19.50 1.80 35.88
N ALA A 14 19.43 0.85 34.94
CA ALA A 14 20.60 0.37 34.22
C ALA A 14 20.92 1.36 33.08
N ALA A 15 22.12 1.93 33.12
CA ALA A 15 22.65 2.83 32.11
C ALA A 15 22.65 2.18 30.70
N PRO A 16 22.38 2.95 29.63
CA PRO A 16 22.53 2.44 28.28
C PRO A 16 24.00 2.13 28.01
N LYS A 17 24.30 0.87 27.64
CA LYS A 17 25.61 0.51 27.11
C LYS A 17 25.81 1.27 25.82
N THR A 18 26.71 2.25 25.84
CA THR A 18 27.15 3.05 24.70
C THR A 18 27.60 2.12 23.57
N VAL A 19 26.76 1.96 22.56
CA VAL A 19 27.14 1.31 21.31
C VAL A 19 28.16 2.22 20.62
N ARG A 20 29.39 1.72 20.47
CA ARG A 20 30.45 2.39 19.75
C ARG A 20 30.09 2.40 18.26
N VAL A 21 29.55 3.52 17.78
CA VAL A 21 29.47 3.82 16.35
C VAL A 21 30.88 3.83 15.80
N GLN A 22 31.18 2.93 14.86
CA GLN A 22 32.46 2.93 14.17
C GLN A 22 32.47 4.12 13.22
N SER A 23 33.53 4.92 13.34
CA SER A 23 33.82 6.11 12.56
C SER A 23 33.81 5.79 11.06
N LEU A 24 33.24 6.73 10.31
CA LEU A 24 33.10 6.73 8.87
C LEU A 24 34.41 7.19 8.25
N ASP A 25 35.34 6.26 8.05
CA ASP A 25 36.58 6.53 7.32
C ASP A 25 36.79 5.41 6.29
N ASP A 26 35.90 5.36 5.29
CA ASP A 26 36.14 4.63 4.04
C ASP A 26 36.43 5.67 2.94
N PRO A 27 37.61 5.65 2.31
CA PRO A 27 37.94 6.60 1.25
C PRO A 27 37.05 6.32 0.05
N SER A 28 36.07 7.21 -0.12
CA SER A 28 35.23 7.35 -1.30
C SER A 28 36.00 7.06 -2.59
N ASN A 29 35.77 5.88 -3.16
CA ASN A 29 35.81 5.73 -4.61
C ASN A 29 34.64 6.56 -5.15
N GLY A 30 34.96 7.76 -5.60
CA GLY A 30 34.03 8.69 -6.23
C GLY A 30 33.58 8.17 -7.59
N ASP A 31 32.64 7.24 -7.61
CA ASP A 31 31.79 7.03 -8.77
C ASP A 31 30.77 8.17 -8.80
N THR A 32 31.16 9.27 -9.45
CA THR A 32 30.20 10.24 -9.96
C THR A 32 29.40 9.53 -11.05
N ALA A 33 28.42 8.73 -10.64
CA ALA A 33 27.42 8.19 -11.53
C ALA A 33 26.61 9.38 -12.05
N THR A 34 27.04 9.91 -13.19
CA THR A 34 26.21 10.82 -13.99
C THR A 34 24.86 10.14 -14.13
N PRO A 35 23.72 10.78 -13.75
CA PRO A 35 22.41 10.17 -13.92
C PRO A 35 22.19 9.89 -15.41
N GLN A 36 22.48 8.66 -15.83
CA GLN A 36 22.21 8.22 -17.18
C GLN A 36 20.70 8.08 -17.27
N THR A 37 20.04 9.14 -17.75
CA THR A 37 18.60 9.12 -18.00
C THR A 37 18.36 8.01 -19.03
N PRO A 38 17.59 6.96 -18.69
CA PRO A 38 17.28 5.90 -19.63
C PRO A 38 16.69 6.51 -20.90
N PRO A 39 16.99 5.97 -22.10
CA PRO A 39 16.43 6.49 -23.33
C PRO A 39 14.90 6.58 -23.22
N ALA A 40 14.34 7.72 -23.63
CA ALA A 40 12.90 7.95 -23.56
C ALA A 40 12.16 6.89 -24.39
N ARG A 41 11.35 6.07 -23.73
CA ARG A 41 10.51 5.07 -24.38
C ARG A 41 9.30 5.76 -25.00
N THR A 42 8.91 5.36 -26.19
CA THR A 42 7.60 5.73 -26.74
C THR A 42 6.51 4.90 -26.04
N PRO A 43 5.47 5.52 -25.46
CA PRO A 43 4.39 4.78 -24.80
C PRO A 43 3.57 3.97 -25.82
N SER A 44 3.07 2.81 -25.39
CA SER A 44 2.17 2.00 -26.22
C SER A 44 0.80 2.69 -26.40
N PRO A 45 -0.02 2.30 -27.40
CA PRO A 45 -1.38 2.83 -27.53
C PRO A 45 -2.24 2.63 -26.28
N ALA A 46 -2.12 1.49 -25.60
CA ALA A 46 -2.87 1.19 -24.37
C ALA A 46 -2.41 2.05 -23.18
N GLU A 47 -1.10 2.26 -23.06
CA GLU A 47 -0.51 3.15 -22.05
C GLU A 47 -0.99 4.58 -22.25
N ARG A 48 -0.96 5.08 -23.49
CA ARG A 48 -1.42 6.43 -23.82
C ARG A 48 -2.91 6.61 -23.53
N ALA A 49 -3.75 5.68 -23.99
CA ALA A 49 -5.20 5.72 -23.72
C ALA A 49 -5.47 5.75 -22.21
N CYS A 50 -4.78 4.92 -21.44
CA CYS A 50 -4.90 4.90 -19.98
C CYS A 50 -4.58 6.27 -19.35
N THR A 51 -3.46 6.88 -19.75
CA THR A 51 -3.03 8.16 -19.17
C THR A 51 -3.87 9.34 -19.62
N GLU A 52 -4.36 9.33 -20.87
CA GLU A 52 -5.28 10.35 -21.40
C GLU A 52 -6.63 10.31 -20.65
N ASP A 53 -7.10 9.12 -20.28
CA ASP A 53 -8.31 8.92 -19.47
C ASP A 53 -8.09 9.17 -17.96
N GLY A 54 -6.91 9.68 -17.56
CA GLY A 54 -6.57 10.01 -16.17
C GLY A 54 -6.19 8.80 -15.30
N GLY A 55 -5.94 7.65 -15.92
CA GLY A 55 -5.40 6.47 -15.28
C GLY A 55 -3.87 6.53 -15.13
N ARG A 56 -3.33 5.52 -14.45
CA ARG A 56 -1.90 5.28 -14.29
C ARG A 56 -1.54 3.95 -14.94
N TRP A 57 -0.55 3.97 -15.81
CA TRP A 57 0.00 2.76 -16.42
C TRP A 57 1.08 2.19 -15.51
N GLY A 58 0.94 0.94 -15.08
CA GLY A 58 1.97 0.32 -14.26
C GLY A 58 1.79 -1.17 -14.08
N ARG A 59 2.79 -1.77 -13.47
CA ARG A 59 2.92 -3.21 -13.35
C ARG A 59 1.89 -3.76 -12.36
N ALA A 60 1.15 -4.78 -12.78
CA ALA A 60 0.27 -5.55 -11.92
C ALA A 60 0.86 -6.96 -11.74
N GLY A 61 1.49 -7.17 -10.58
CA GLY A 61 2.16 -8.43 -10.26
C GLY A 61 3.23 -8.81 -11.29
N GLU A 62 3.39 -10.11 -11.54
CA GLU A 62 4.29 -10.65 -12.56
C GLU A 62 3.70 -10.54 -13.98
N SER A 63 2.39 -10.39 -14.06
CA SER A 63 1.54 -10.71 -15.19
C SER A 63 1.39 -9.58 -16.22
N GLY A 64 1.96 -8.40 -15.97
CA GLY A 64 2.15 -7.38 -17.00
C GLY A 64 1.94 -5.96 -16.50
N PHE A 65 1.63 -5.06 -17.44
CA PHE A 65 1.24 -3.68 -17.15
C PHE A 65 -0.25 -3.51 -17.45
N ILE A 66 -0.94 -2.79 -16.57
CA ILE A 66 -2.36 -2.45 -16.74
C ILE A 66 -2.60 -0.97 -16.50
N CYS A 67 -3.79 -0.53 -16.88
CA CYS A 67 -4.33 0.74 -16.44
C CYS A 67 -5.02 0.61 -15.08
N TYR A 68 -4.54 1.34 -14.08
CA TYR A 68 -5.22 1.45 -12.79
C TYR A 68 -5.52 2.90 -12.43
N ARG A 69 -6.62 3.12 -11.72
CA ARG A 69 -7.07 4.45 -11.30
C ARG A 69 -7.52 4.44 -9.86
N THR A 70 -7.37 5.57 -9.18
CA THR A 70 -8.03 5.80 -7.89
C THR A 70 -9.39 6.44 -8.18
N PRO A 71 -10.50 5.75 -7.90
CA PRO A 71 -11.82 6.30 -8.18
C PRO A 71 -12.14 7.44 -7.20
N ARG A 72 -12.99 8.41 -7.62
CA ARG A 72 -13.28 9.64 -6.84
C ARG A 72 -14.02 9.39 -5.51
N ASP A 73 -14.53 8.18 -5.34
CA ASP A 73 -15.26 7.69 -4.18
C ASP A 73 -14.45 6.70 -3.35
N ALA A 74 -13.17 6.52 -3.66
CA ALA A 74 -12.26 5.67 -2.90
C ALA A 74 -12.39 5.91 -1.40
N ASN A 75 -12.54 4.82 -0.64
CA ASN A 75 -12.69 4.77 0.81
C ASN A 75 -13.96 5.42 1.39
N LYS A 76 -14.89 5.91 0.56
CA LYS A 76 -16.21 6.35 1.05
C LYS A 76 -17.03 5.16 1.53
N SER A 77 -17.90 5.37 2.50
CA SER A 77 -18.81 4.33 3.00
C SER A 77 -19.81 3.89 1.92
N CYS A 78 -20.11 2.60 1.87
CA CYS A 78 -21.06 2.00 0.93
C CYS A 78 -21.86 0.88 1.61
N THR A 79 -23.01 0.55 1.02
CA THR A 79 -23.89 -0.52 1.51
C THR A 79 -24.15 -1.61 0.47
N ARG A 80 -23.86 -1.32 -0.79
CA ARG A 80 -23.98 -2.21 -1.95
C ARG A 80 -23.01 -1.78 -3.05
N GLU A 81 -22.86 -2.61 -4.07
CA GLU A 81 -21.91 -2.39 -5.18
C GLU A 81 -22.16 -1.08 -5.93
N SER A 82 -23.39 -0.84 -6.39
CA SER A 82 -23.81 0.35 -7.14
C SER A 82 -23.66 1.70 -6.41
N ASP A 83 -23.32 1.70 -5.12
CA ASP A 83 -22.95 2.93 -4.42
C ASP A 83 -21.55 3.42 -4.86
N CYS A 84 -20.75 2.56 -5.48
CA CYS A 84 -19.35 2.80 -5.85
C CYS A 84 -19.12 2.77 -7.37
N LEU A 85 -18.07 3.47 -7.83
CA LEU A 85 -17.53 3.38 -9.20
C LEU A 85 -16.67 2.14 -9.43
N GLY A 86 -16.27 1.49 -8.35
CA GLY A 86 -15.63 0.18 -8.33
C GLY A 86 -16.42 -0.74 -7.40
N ALA A 87 -15.73 -1.63 -6.69
CA ALA A 87 -16.39 -2.54 -5.74
C ALA A 87 -16.63 -1.89 -4.37
N CYS A 88 -17.71 -2.29 -3.70
CA CYS A 88 -17.92 -2.03 -2.28
C CYS A 88 -17.31 -3.16 -1.43
N LEU A 89 -16.24 -2.89 -0.69
CA LEU A 89 -15.53 -3.91 0.11
C LEU A 89 -16.40 -4.37 1.28
N ALA A 90 -16.70 -5.66 1.38
CA ALA A 90 -17.65 -6.19 2.35
C ALA A 90 -17.15 -6.10 3.80
N ARG A 91 -15.84 -6.19 4.02
CA ARG A 91 -15.24 -6.16 5.36
C ARG A 91 -15.31 -4.76 5.98
N SER A 92 -14.92 -3.74 5.22
CA SER A 92 -14.84 -2.35 5.69
C SER A 92 -16.10 -1.54 5.38
N ARG A 93 -16.95 -2.02 4.47
CA ARG A 93 -18.09 -1.27 3.90
C ARG A 93 -17.64 0.06 3.31
N THR A 94 -16.55 0.01 2.54
CA THR A 94 -15.99 1.17 1.84
C THR A 94 -15.72 0.88 0.37
N CYS A 95 -15.86 1.89 -0.48
CA CYS A 95 -15.55 1.78 -1.90
C CYS A 95 -14.06 1.52 -2.12
N ALA A 96 -13.74 0.71 -3.13
CA ALA A 96 -12.39 0.27 -3.44
C ALA A 96 -11.41 1.45 -3.65
N PRO A 97 -10.19 1.37 -3.09
CA PRO A 97 -9.20 2.46 -3.21
C PRO A 97 -8.56 2.54 -4.61
N ILE A 98 -8.70 1.49 -5.41
CA ILE A 98 -8.12 1.36 -6.74
C ILE A 98 -9.04 0.54 -7.65
N THR A 99 -9.03 0.81 -8.95
CA THR A 99 -9.78 0.09 -9.98
C THR A 99 -8.86 -0.24 -11.16
N PRO A 100 -8.87 -1.48 -11.67
CA PRO A 100 -9.60 -2.63 -11.14
C PRO A 100 -9.02 -3.10 -9.79
N LEU A 101 -9.86 -3.67 -8.94
CA LEU A 101 -9.44 -4.29 -7.69
C LEU A 101 -9.01 -5.73 -8.00
N LEU A 102 -7.73 -5.92 -8.28
CA LEU A 102 -7.15 -7.20 -8.69
C LEU A 102 -7.08 -8.21 -7.56
N GLY A 103 -7.15 -9.49 -7.91
CA GLY A 103 -7.21 -10.61 -6.98
C GLY A 103 -8.64 -10.89 -6.52
N CYS A 104 -8.77 -11.80 -5.55
CA CYS A 104 -10.06 -12.19 -4.99
C CYS A 104 -10.38 -11.39 -3.72
N HIS A 105 -11.50 -10.69 -3.72
CA HIS A 105 -11.95 -9.86 -2.61
C HIS A 105 -13.41 -10.15 -2.25
N GLU A 106 -13.75 -10.06 -0.97
CA GLU A 106 -15.13 -10.07 -0.54
C GLU A 106 -15.75 -8.68 -0.74
N ILE A 107 -16.80 -8.63 -1.56
CA ILE A 107 -17.53 -7.42 -1.92
C ILE A 107 -19.00 -7.53 -1.53
N LEU A 108 -19.69 -6.40 -1.44
CA LEU A 108 -21.15 -6.37 -1.40
C LEU A 108 -21.66 -6.26 -2.82
N THR A 109 -22.56 -7.17 -3.21
CA THR A 109 -23.30 -7.08 -4.48
C THR A 109 -24.31 -5.94 -4.44
N ASP A 110 -24.99 -5.67 -5.56
CA ASP A 110 -26.10 -4.70 -5.62
C ASP A 110 -27.25 -5.00 -4.66
N SER A 111 -27.45 -6.27 -4.30
CA SER A 111 -28.45 -6.68 -3.30
C SER A 111 -27.97 -6.48 -1.85
N GLY A 112 -26.74 -6.01 -1.63
CA GLY A 112 -26.12 -5.86 -0.32
C GLY A 112 -25.64 -7.18 0.30
N THR A 113 -25.68 -8.28 -0.45
CA THR A 113 -25.19 -9.59 -0.01
C THR A 113 -23.68 -9.72 -0.24
N ARG A 114 -23.00 -10.50 0.59
CA ARG A 114 -21.56 -10.75 0.46
C ARG A 114 -21.29 -11.75 -0.67
N ALA A 115 -20.34 -11.43 -1.55
CA ALA A 115 -19.83 -12.32 -2.58
C ALA A 115 -18.32 -12.17 -2.70
N THR A 116 -17.64 -13.21 -3.20
CA THR A 116 -16.22 -13.14 -3.55
C THR A 116 -16.11 -12.85 -5.04
N GLU A 117 -15.44 -11.76 -5.39
CA GLU A 117 -15.16 -11.38 -6.77
C GLU A 117 -13.65 -11.46 -7.02
N CYS A 118 -13.26 -12.17 -8.08
CA CYS A 118 -11.87 -12.31 -8.50
C CYS A 118 -11.66 -11.60 -9.84
N LYS A 119 -10.67 -10.70 -9.90
CA LYS A 119 -10.23 -10.06 -11.17
C LYS A 119 -8.77 -10.34 -11.43
N ASP A 120 -8.50 -10.82 -12.63
CA ASP A 120 -7.16 -11.02 -13.15
C ASP A 120 -6.67 -9.76 -13.89
N VAL A 121 -5.42 -9.80 -14.34
CA VAL A 121 -4.78 -8.71 -15.11
C VAL A 121 -4.87 -8.93 -16.60
#